data_AF-A0A7C4YZW4-F1
#
_entry.id   AF-A0A7C4YZW4-F1
#
_cell.length_a   1.000
_cell.length_b   1.000
_cell.length_c   1.000
_cell.angle_alpha   90.00
_cell.angle_beta   90.00
_cell.angle_gamma   90.00
#
_symmetry.space_group_name_H-M   'P 1'
#
loop_
_entity.id
_entity.type
_entity.pdbx_description
1 polymer ?
#
loop_
_entity_poly.entity_id
_entity_poly.type
_entity_poly.pdbx_seq_one_letter_code
_entity_poly.pdbx_strand_id
1 'polypeptide(L)'
;MNRKNRIVAKLPEFAKSSSVRRLLLRLQGAEAVRAQRLWTDLILNYQHIHEKDLEQRKSKEKSPRDYLGNTPGQTAWSRQVWDREYSELREGFLCYVRLSGDYVEGIYPVSISRDLYAVAPLSLLPPSLRPSTSLSQLSPADRVFGWVNQRGKGAYKGNVRIGPVTCITPREQAIEYFGTPGLPLAILGQPKPQQARFYVAASQTGEAQANGLTKEDAGYSPGKGLRGRKVFPHHNGLPEGHWNEATKDRTQQASNRHFQEYRRPQLHGQEQRDNQNRSIQGWVRSGTEFTFDIHVTNLSKVELGALLWLLSLPENHYHRFGGGKPLGFGSVRLEIISANMHLHDGKGWKEFYSTLDDVTPALADRHALVQAYQEAVRLSYGKSTSFEQVSFIAAWLKMATGHADTLPTHYPRARQQGQGGPVPPHPEGLAYEWFVANDRTGHKSGPQVSLPDLEADTGLPMLDAR
;
A
#
# COMPACT_ATOMS: atom_id res chain seq x y z
N MET A 1 -13.22 4.70 45.67
CA MET A 1 -13.80 3.98 44.52
C MET A 1 -14.05 4.99 43.39
N ASN A 2 -13.31 4.87 42.29
CA ASN A 2 -13.12 5.92 41.29
C ASN A 2 -14.35 6.05 40.36
N ARG A 3 -15.00 7.22 40.31
CA ARG A 3 -16.19 7.49 39.46
C ARG A 3 -15.93 7.46 37.95
N LYS A 4 -14.67 7.30 37.52
CA LYS A 4 -14.26 7.32 36.10
C LYS A 4 -14.62 6.08 35.27
N ASN A 5 -15.13 5.00 35.88
CA ASN A 5 -15.36 3.71 35.22
C ASN A 5 -16.85 3.27 35.15
N ARG A 6 -17.80 4.22 35.10
CA ARG A 6 -19.23 3.91 34.96
C ARG A 6 -19.81 4.63 33.76
N ILE A 7 -20.49 3.88 32.88
CA ILE A 7 -21.30 4.42 31.78
C ILE A 7 -22.67 3.78 31.88
N VAL A 8 -23.71 4.62 31.75
CA VAL A 8 -25.11 4.19 31.73
C VAL A 8 -25.68 4.53 30.36
N ALA A 9 -25.93 3.52 29.54
CA ALA A 9 -26.62 3.69 28.27
C ALA A 9 -28.13 3.55 28.50
N LYS A 10 -28.92 4.55 28.07
CA LYS A 10 -30.38 4.47 28.01
C LYS A 10 -30.79 4.17 26.57
N LEU A 11 -31.53 3.08 26.36
CA LEU A 11 -32.10 2.73 25.05
C LEU A 11 -33.36 3.58 24.79
N PRO A 12 -33.59 4.10 23.56
CA PRO A 12 -34.81 4.83 23.23
C PRO A 12 -36.04 3.91 23.16
N GLU A 13 -37.17 4.39 23.67
CA GLU A 13 -38.47 3.71 23.64
C GLU A 13 -39.10 3.82 22.25
N PHE A 14 -39.05 2.73 21.46
CA PHE A 14 -39.94 2.55 20.31
C PHE A 14 -40.48 1.12 20.26
N ALA A 15 -41.41 0.80 21.17
CA ALA A 15 -42.37 -0.28 20.97
C ALA A 15 -43.58 -0.08 21.90
N LYS A 16 -44.76 0.14 21.31
CA LYS A 16 -46.05 -0.01 22.01
C LYS A 16 -46.29 -1.51 22.26
N SER A 17 -45.76 -2.04 23.35
CA SER A 17 -46.14 -3.33 23.89
C SER A 17 -45.84 -3.35 25.39
N SER A 18 -46.85 -3.70 26.19
CA SER A 18 -46.98 -3.49 27.64
C SER A 18 -46.14 -4.42 28.52
N SER A 19 -44.95 -4.84 28.07
CA SER A 19 -44.05 -5.66 28.89
C SER A 19 -42.58 -5.54 28.48
N VAL A 20 -42.03 -4.33 28.43
CA VAL A 20 -40.58 -4.12 28.18
C VAL A 20 -39.89 -3.76 29.50
N ARG A 21 -39.08 -4.69 30.03
CA ARG A 21 -38.14 -4.41 31.13
C ARG A 21 -37.21 -3.27 30.70
N ARG A 22 -37.08 -2.21 31.52
CA ARG A 22 -35.99 -1.22 31.40
C ARG A 22 -34.65 -1.94 31.59
N LEU A 23 -34.01 -2.35 30.50
CA LEU A 23 -32.63 -2.81 30.50
C LEU A 23 -31.71 -1.60 30.65
N LEU A 24 -31.43 -1.22 31.91
CA LEU A 24 -30.31 -0.34 32.23
C LEU A 24 -29.04 -1.19 32.19
N LEU A 25 -28.31 -1.13 31.08
CA LEU A 25 -27.01 -1.77 30.99
C LEU A 25 -26.00 -0.94 31.78
N ARG A 26 -25.45 -1.51 32.87
CA ARG A 26 -24.43 -0.86 33.71
C ARG A 26 -23.07 -1.49 33.42
N LEU A 27 -22.28 -0.82 32.59
CA LEU A 27 -20.90 -1.21 32.34
C LEU A 27 -20.01 -0.82 33.52
N GLN A 28 -19.23 -1.77 34.04
CA GLN A 28 -18.27 -1.53 35.12
C GLN A 28 -16.94 -2.25 34.84
N GLY A 29 -15.87 -1.81 35.52
CA GLY A 29 -14.57 -2.48 35.47
C GLY A 29 -13.98 -2.54 34.05
N ALA A 30 -13.48 -3.71 33.67
CA ALA A 30 -12.79 -3.93 32.39
C ALA A 30 -13.70 -3.70 31.16
N GLU A 31 -15.00 -3.97 31.28
CA GLU A 31 -15.94 -3.82 30.17
C GLU A 31 -16.21 -2.33 29.86
N ALA A 32 -16.34 -1.50 30.91
CA ALA A 32 -16.48 -0.05 30.75
C ALA A 32 -15.25 0.55 30.05
N VAL A 33 -14.04 0.12 30.44
CA VAL A 33 -12.79 0.56 29.82
C VAL A 33 -12.72 0.11 28.35
N ARG A 34 -13.16 -1.12 28.05
CA ARG A 34 -13.22 -1.60 26.65
C ARG A 34 -14.19 -0.77 25.82
N ALA A 35 -15.39 -0.50 26.32
CA ALA A 35 -16.40 0.28 25.61
C ALA A 35 -15.95 1.72 25.36
N GLN A 36 -15.30 2.36 26.34
CA GLN A 36 -14.68 3.68 26.16
C GLN A 36 -13.63 3.67 25.06
N ARG A 37 -12.76 2.65 25.04
CA ARG A 37 -11.73 2.52 24.02
C ARG A 37 -12.33 2.32 22.62
N LEU A 38 -13.34 1.44 22.49
CA LEU A 38 -14.05 1.23 21.22
C LEU A 38 -14.67 2.53 20.71
N TRP A 39 -15.33 3.29 21.58
CA TRP A 39 -15.88 4.60 21.24
C TRP A 39 -14.81 5.57 20.78
N THR A 40 -13.75 5.76 21.57
CA THR A 40 -12.68 6.71 21.25
C THR A 40 -12.00 6.34 19.94
N ASP A 41 -11.66 5.07 19.73
CA ASP A 41 -11.06 4.58 18.48
C ASP A 41 -11.99 4.84 17.28
N LEU A 42 -13.30 4.62 17.43
CA LEU A 42 -14.30 4.89 16.39
C LEU A 42 -14.41 6.38 16.06
N ILE A 43 -14.58 7.24 17.06
CA ILE A 43 -14.80 8.68 16.85
C ILE A 43 -13.57 9.35 16.27
N LEU A 44 -12.37 9.02 16.77
CA LEU A 44 -11.13 9.53 16.19
C LEU A 44 -10.97 9.11 14.74
N ASN A 45 -11.39 7.88 14.39
CA ASN A 45 -11.38 7.44 13.01
C ASN A 45 -12.36 8.24 12.12
N TYR A 46 -13.57 8.53 12.60
CA TYR A 46 -14.54 9.37 11.89
C TYR A 46 -14.00 10.79 11.66
N GLN A 47 -13.46 11.41 12.71
CA GLN A 47 -12.91 12.76 12.66
C GLN A 47 -11.75 12.85 11.66
N HIS A 48 -10.84 11.88 11.68
CA HIS A 48 -9.68 11.87 10.78
C HIS A 48 -10.07 11.69 9.31
N ILE A 49 -11.06 10.84 9.00
CA ILE A 49 -11.51 10.61 7.62
C ILE A 49 -12.09 11.89 6.99
N HIS A 50 -12.80 12.69 7.78
CA HIS A 50 -13.49 13.89 7.30
C HIS A 50 -12.74 15.20 7.52
N GLU A 51 -11.49 15.15 7.99
CA GLU A 51 -10.66 16.33 8.28
C GLU A 51 -10.57 17.26 7.06
N LYS A 52 -10.27 16.71 5.87
CA LYS A 52 -10.19 17.49 4.62
C LYS A 52 -11.51 18.11 4.19
N ASP A 53 -12.62 17.38 4.37
CA ASP A 53 -13.95 17.88 4.02
C ASP A 53 -14.32 19.08 4.91
N LEU A 54 -13.98 18.99 6.20
CA LEU A 54 -14.19 20.07 7.18
C LEU A 54 -13.28 21.26 6.91
N GLU A 55 -12.02 21.04 6.56
CA GLU A 55 -11.09 22.10 6.13
C GLU A 55 -11.60 22.84 4.89
N GLN A 56 -12.11 22.10 3.89
CA GLN A 56 -12.67 22.68 2.67
C GLN A 56 -13.96 23.48 2.96
N ARG A 57 -14.79 23.04 3.90
CA ARG A 57 -15.94 23.86 4.35
C ARG A 57 -15.50 25.13 5.04
N LYS A 58 -14.50 25.02 5.93
CA LYS A 58 -13.94 26.16 6.64
C LYS A 58 -13.34 27.19 5.67
N SER A 59 -12.63 26.75 4.62
CA SER A 59 -12.07 27.63 3.60
C SER A 59 -13.13 28.35 2.75
N LYS A 60 -14.38 27.85 2.76
CA LYS A 60 -15.55 28.46 2.11
C LYS A 60 -16.45 29.20 3.12
N GLU A 61 -15.96 29.41 4.34
CA GLU A 61 -16.69 30.06 5.44
C GLU A 61 -18.05 29.39 5.74
N LYS A 62 -18.13 28.06 5.59
CA LYS A 62 -19.32 27.27 5.91
C LYS A 62 -19.15 26.50 7.20
N SER A 63 -20.21 26.43 8.00
CA SER A 63 -20.23 25.68 9.24
C SER A 63 -20.38 24.17 8.96
N PRO A 64 -19.78 23.29 9.78
CA PRO A 64 -20.06 21.87 9.73
C PRO A 64 -21.55 21.54 9.95
N ARG A 65 -22.29 22.42 10.63
CA ARG A 65 -23.73 22.26 10.90
C ARG A 65 -24.62 22.61 9.70
N ASP A 66 -24.08 23.27 8.69
CA ASP A 66 -24.88 23.74 7.56
C ASP A 66 -25.31 22.56 6.68
N TYR A 67 -26.59 22.56 6.30
CA TYR A 67 -27.12 21.74 5.23
C TYR A 67 -27.06 22.52 3.92
N LEU A 68 -26.07 22.20 3.09
CA LEU A 68 -25.77 22.84 1.82
C LEU A 68 -26.39 22.11 0.61
N GLY A 69 -26.89 20.89 0.81
CA GLY A 69 -27.42 20.05 -0.27
C GLY A 69 -27.59 18.59 0.15
N ASN A 70 -28.18 17.79 -0.74
CA ASN A 70 -28.52 16.38 -0.50
C ASN A 70 -27.41 15.39 -0.92
N THR A 71 -26.25 15.87 -1.37
CA THR A 71 -25.12 15.01 -1.73
C THR A 71 -24.16 14.83 -0.55
N PRO A 72 -23.40 13.71 -0.49
CA PRO A 72 -22.38 13.51 0.53
C PRO A 72 -21.39 14.69 0.57
N GLY A 73 -21.11 15.19 1.78
CA GLY A 73 -20.26 16.37 1.98
C GLY A 73 -21.01 17.71 1.89
N GLN A 74 -22.27 17.72 1.43
CA GLN A 74 -23.16 18.90 1.46
C GLN A 74 -24.23 18.82 2.56
N THR A 75 -24.55 17.64 3.10
CA THR A 75 -25.45 17.50 4.26
C THR A 75 -24.81 18.03 5.55
N ALA A 76 -25.60 18.41 6.57
CA ALA A 76 -25.04 18.76 7.87
C ALA A 76 -24.22 17.61 8.48
N TRP A 77 -23.05 17.92 9.04
CA TRP A 77 -22.19 16.94 9.69
C TRP A 77 -22.65 16.64 11.11
N SER A 78 -22.68 15.35 11.46
CA SER A 78 -22.92 14.88 12.82
C SER A 78 -21.86 15.45 13.78
N ARG A 79 -22.25 15.77 15.02
CA ARG A 79 -21.35 16.38 16.02
C ARG A 79 -20.13 15.51 16.28
N GLN A 80 -20.31 14.19 16.25
CA GLN A 80 -19.25 13.20 16.40
C GLN A 80 -18.14 13.31 15.33
N VAL A 81 -18.40 13.94 14.19
CA VAL A 81 -17.43 14.13 13.10
C VAL A 81 -16.53 15.35 13.32
N TRP A 82 -16.99 16.39 14.00
CA TRP A 82 -16.26 17.68 14.06
C TRP A 82 -16.08 18.24 15.47
N ASP A 83 -16.89 17.80 16.43
CA ASP A 83 -16.86 18.27 17.81
C ASP A 83 -15.95 17.36 18.66
N ARG A 84 -14.84 17.93 19.15
CA ARG A 84 -13.84 17.20 19.94
C ARG A 84 -14.37 16.75 21.30
N GLU A 85 -15.47 17.32 21.79
CA GLU A 85 -16.11 16.85 23.03
C GLU A 85 -16.58 15.39 22.93
N TYR A 86 -16.87 14.92 21.72
CA TYR A 86 -17.34 13.55 21.48
C TYR A 86 -16.21 12.51 21.37
N SER A 87 -14.93 12.91 21.37
CA SER A 87 -13.79 11.97 21.24
C SER A 87 -13.62 11.07 22.47
N GLU A 88 -14.20 11.43 23.61
CA GLU A 88 -14.23 10.64 24.84
C GLU A 88 -15.68 10.32 25.21
N LEU A 89 -15.99 9.05 25.48
CA LEU A 89 -17.34 8.67 25.87
C LEU A 89 -17.67 9.20 27.26
N ARG A 90 -18.72 10.02 27.37
CA ARG A 90 -19.18 10.64 28.63
C ARG A 90 -20.62 10.27 28.94
N GLU A 91 -20.96 10.33 30.22
CA GLU A 91 -22.34 10.15 30.68
C GLU A 91 -23.25 11.21 30.03
N GLY A 92 -24.43 10.78 29.58
CA GLY A 92 -25.40 11.64 28.88
C GLY A 92 -25.27 11.64 27.36
N PHE A 93 -24.22 11.04 26.78
CA PHE A 93 -24.13 10.87 25.33
C PHE A 93 -25.09 9.80 24.83
N LEU A 94 -25.89 10.14 23.81
CA LEU A 94 -26.71 9.18 23.11
C LEU A 94 -25.83 8.37 22.15
N CYS A 95 -25.90 7.04 22.26
CA CYS A 95 -25.20 6.08 21.41
C CYS A 95 -26.08 4.86 21.19
N TYR A 96 -25.81 4.13 20.10
CA TYR A 96 -26.36 2.79 19.88
C TYR A 96 -25.38 1.76 20.39
N VAL A 97 -25.89 0.69 20.99
CA VAL A 97 -25.09 -0.46 21.41
C VAL A 97 -25.62 -1.73 20.74
N ARG A 98 -24.72 -2.56 20.22
CA ARG A 98 -25.05 -3.93 19.82
C ARG A 98 -24.77 -4.86 21.00
N LEU A 99 -25.77 -5.66 21.35
CA LEU A 99 -25.73 -6.57 22.50
C LEU A 99 -25.70 -8.02 22.03
N SER A 100 -24.85 -8.84 22.66
CA SER A 100 -24.90 -10.29 22.59
C SER A 100 -25.18 -10.83 24.00
N GLY A 101 -26.45 -11.04 24.32
CA GLY A 101 -26.89 -11.22 25.71
C GLY A 101 -26.71 -9.91 26.50
N ASP A 102 -26.06 -9.99 27.66
CA ASP A 102 -25.76 -8.81 28.50
C ASP A 102 -24.42 -8.13 28.14
N TYR A 103 -23.71 -8.63 27.12
CA TYR A 103 -22.40 -8.13 26.71
C TYR A 103 -22.50 -7.12 25.57
N VAL A 104 -21.77 -6.00 25.68
CA VAL A 104 -21.67 -5.00 24.59
C VAL A 104 -20.66 -5.44 23.54
N GLU A 105 -21.16 -5.87 22.39
CA GLU A 105 -20.34 -6.27 21.25
C GLU A 105 -19.81 -5.05 20.48
N GLY A 106 -20.61 -3.98 20.38
CA GLY A 106 -20.25 -2.76 19.67
C GLY A 106 -20.96 -1.53 20.18
N ILE A 107 -20.34 -0.35 20.01
CA ILE A 107 -20.89 0.95 20.41
C ILE A 107 -20.73 1.95 19.26
N TYR A 108 -21.80 2.69 18.94
CA TYR A 108 -21.89 3.52 17.74
C TYR A 108 -22.52 4.88 18.00
N PRO A 109 -22.13 5.92 17.24
CA PRO A 109 -22.82 7.20 17.24
C PRO A 109 -24.23 7.06 16.61
N VAL A 110 -25.06 8.10 16.78
CA VAL A 110 -26.47 8.11 16.34
C VAL A 110 -26.62 8.28 14.82
N SER A 111 -25.54 8.63 14.12
CA SER A 111 -25.44 8.70 12.66
C SER A 111 -24.84 7.40 12.10
N ILE A 112 -25.25 7.01 10.88
CA ILE A 112 -24.86 5.81 10.11
C ILE A 112 -23.64 5.10 10.73
N SER A 113 -23.93 4.06 11.49
CA SER A 113 -22.95 3.37 12.32
C SER A 113 -22.02 2.52 11.48
N ARG A 114 -20.73 2.80 11.54
CA ARG A 114 -19.69 1.91 11.04
C ARG A 114 -19.26 0.99 12.18
N ASP A 115 -19.23 -0.30 11.89
CA ASP A 115 -18.72 -1.28 12.83
C ASP A 115 -17.19 -1.34 12.83
N LEU A 116 -16.61 -1.51 14.02
CA LEU A 116 -15.20 -1.84 14.13
C LEU A 116 -15.03 -3.33 13.98
N TYR A 117 -13.94 -3.74 13.35
CA TYR A 117 -13.59 -5.14 13.27
C TYR A 117 -13.16 -5.68 14.65
N ALA A 118 -13.29 -6.99 14.84
CA ALA A 118 -13.05 -7.67 16.12
C ALA A 118 -11.62 -7.46 16.66
N VAL A 119 -10.64 -7.24 15.77
CA VAL A 119 -9.23 -7.01 16.13
C VAL A 119 -8.61 -5.86 15.34
N ALA A 120 -7.62 -5.19 15.94
CA ALA A 120 -6.88 -4.13 15.28
C ALA A 120 -5.97 -4.70 14.17
N PRO A 121 -5.79 -4.01 13.02
CA PRO A 121 -4.93 -4.50 11.94
C PRO A 121 -3.51 -4.87 12.40
N LEU A 122 -2.88 -4.04 13.25
CA LEU A 122 -1.53 -4.30 13.76
C LEU A 122 -1.42 -5.63 14.54
N SER A 123 -2.52 -6.11 15.14
CA SER A 123 -2.52 -7.37 15.88
C SER A 123 -2.41 -8.60 14.98
N LEU A 124 -2.83 -8.47 13.71
CA LEU A 124 -2.71 -9.52 12.69
C LEU A 124 -1.30 -9.60 12.09
N LEU A 125 -0.40 -8.68 12.43
CA LEU A 125 0.98 -8.69 11.98
C LEU A 125 1.87 -9.42 13.02
N PRO A 126 2.68 -10.40 12.60
CA PRO A 126 3.67 -11.05 13.45
C PRO A 126 4.55 -10.03 14.19
N PRO A 127 4.89 -10.25 15.47
CA PRO A 127 5.71 -9.31 16.24
C PRO A 127 7.05 -8.96 15.58
N SER A 128 7.68 -9.91 14.88
CA SER A 128 8.93 -9.72 14.14
C SER A 128 8.83 -8.78 12.93
N LEU A 129 7.62 -8.51 12.44
CA LEU A 129 7.37 -7.60 11.31
C LEU A 129 6.84 -6.23 11.76
N ARG A 130 6.68 -6.02 13.07
CA ARG A 130 6.28 -4.73 13.64
C ARG A 130 7.48 -3.78 13.67
N PRO A 131 7.26 -2.46 13.66
CA PRO A 131 8.35 -1.50 13.81
C PRO A 131 9.18 -1.78 15.07
N SER A 132 10.50 -1.96 14.88
CA SER A 132 11.47 -2.21 15.95
C SER A 132 11.43 -1.08 16.98
N THR A 133 11.39 -1.42 18.28
CA THR A 133 11.39 -0.44 19.39
C THR A 133 12.67 -0.43 20.22
N SER A 134 13.60 -1.35 19.93
CA SER A 134 14.89 -1.48 20.61
C SER A 134 15.96 -2.08 19.67
N LEU A 135 17.23 -1.93 20.05
CA LEU A 135 18.37 -2.39 19.25
C LEU A 135 18.40 -3.91 19.00
N SER A 136 17.89 -4.71 19.95
CA SER A 136 17.85 -6.18 19.82
C SER A 136 16.77 -6.67 18.84
N GLN A 137 15.84 -5.78 18.44
CA GLN A 137 14.78 -6.09 17.49
C GLN A 137 15.10 -5.66 16.06
N LEU A 138 16.25 -5.02 15.82
CA LEU A 138 16.60 -4.53 14.49
C LEU A 138 16.69 -5.67 13.48
N SER A 139 15.94 -5.52 12.40
CA SER A 139 16.05 -6.40 11.23
C SER A 139 17.39 -6.17 10.50
N PRO A 140 17.80 -7.09 9.61
CA PRO A 140 18.92 -6.84 8.70
C PRO A 140 18.77 -5.52 7.93
N ALA A 141 17.56 -5.18 7.48
CA ALA A 141 17.30 -3.93 6.77
C ALA A 141 17.50 -2.69 7.67
N ASP A 142 17.05 -2.73 8.92
CA ASP A 142 17.26 -1.64 9.89
C ASP A 142 18.75 -1.36 10.11
N ARG A 143 19.60 -2.41 10.14
CA ARG A 143 21.05 -2.23 10.31
C ARG A 143 21.74 -1.73 9.05
N VAL A 144 21.29 -2.17 7.88
CA VAL A 144 21.83 -1.75 6.58
C VAL A 144 21.51 -0.28 6.32
N PHE A 145 20.23 0.12 6.45
CA PHE A 145 19.75 1.46 6.07
C PHE A 145 19.67 2.45 7.24
N GLY A 146 19.78 1.96 8.48
CA GLY A 146 19.68 2.77 9.68
C GLY A 146 18.27 2.77 10.27
N TRP A 147 18.19 3.13 11.55
CA TRP A 147 16.95 3.12 12.32
C TRP A 147 16.94 4.26 13.34
N VAL A 148 15.75 4.82 13.58
CA VAL A 148 15.50 5.80 14.64
C VAL A 148 14.28 5.38 15.43
N ASN A 149 14.40 5.37 16.75
CA ASN A 149 13.29 5.03 17.64
C ASN A 149 12.17 6.07 17.52
N GLN A 150 11.02 5.66 16.98
CA GLN A 150 9.85 6.53 16.81
C GLN A 150 9.10 6.80 18.12
N ARG A 151 9.42 6.08 19.21
CA ARG A 151 8.70 6.13 20.49
C ARG A 151 9.63 6.25 21.70
N GLY A 152 10.79 6.87 21.52
CA GLY A 152 11.74 7.03 22.61
C GLY A 152 13.11 7.46 22.13
N LYS A 153 14.11 7.18 22.97
CA LYS A 153 15.52 7.42 22.64
C LYS A 153 16.11 6.20 21.95
N GLY A 154 17.10 6.44 21.09
CA GLY A 154 17.86 5.39 20.41
C GLY A 154 17.86 5.57 18.89
N ALA A 155 19.01 5.32 18.29
CA ALA A 155 19.20 5.28 16.86
C ALA A 155 20.31 4.28 16.52
N TYR A 156 20.29 3.80 15.28
CA TYR A 156 21.34 2.97 14.71
C TYR A 156 21.77 3.59 13.38
N LYS A 157 23.06 3.90 13.25
CA LYS A 157 23.61 4.46 12.02
C LYS A 157 23.60 3.39 10.93
N GLY A 158 22.99 3.70 9.78
CA GLY A 158 23.03 2.83 8.62
C GLY A 158 24.46 2.58 8.14
N ASN A 159 24.68 1.38 7.62
CA ASN A 159 25.96 0.86 7.18
C ASN A 159 26.13 0.91 5.64
N VAL A 160 25.22 1.61 4.96
CA VAL A 160 25.27 1.89 3.52
C VAL A 160 25.24 3.40 3.30
N ARG A 161 26.08 3.88 2.40
CA ARG A 161 26.07 5.26 1.91
C ARG A 161 26.08 5.26 0.39
N ILE A 162 25.16 6.01 -0.20
CA ILE A 162 25.08 6.22 -1.65
C ILE A 162 25.91 7.46 -1.99
N GLY A 163 26.81 7.32 -2.96
CA GLY A 163 27.61 8.40 -3.51
C GLY A 163 26.81 9.36 -4.41
N PRO A 164 27.47 10.38 -4.98
CA PRO A 164 26.83 11.26 -5.95
C PRO A 164 26.36 10.46 -7.18
N VAL A 165 25.20 10.84 -7.72
CA VAL A 165 24.63 10.24 -8.92
C VAL A 165 24.92 11.11 -10.13
N THR A 166 25.50 10.53 -11.16
CA THR A 166 25.85 11.19 -12.42
C THR A 166 25.08 10.57 -13.57
N CYS A 167 24.36 11.39 -14.35
CA CYS A 167 23.77 10.97 -15.62
C CYS A 167 24.88 10.92 -16.67
N ILE A 168 25.13 9.76 -17.27
CA ILE A 168 26.16 9.61 -18.32
C ILE A 168 25.58 9.76 -19.72
N THR A 169 24.26 9.61 -19.86
CA THR A 169 23.55 9.97 -21.10
C THR A 169 23.49 11.50 -21.25
N PRO A 170 23.79 12.07 -22.43
CA PRO A 170 23.64 13.50 -22.69
C PRO A 170 22.23 14.00 -22.41
N ARG A 171 22.10 15.21 -21.85
CA ARG A 171 20.85 15.74 -21.32
C ARG A 171 19.72 15.76 -22.35
N GLU A 172 20.03 16.13 -23.58
CA GLU A 172 19.11 16.23 -24.72
C GLU A 172 18.55 14.87 -25.16
N GLN A 173 19.25 13.78 -24.85
CA GLN A 173 18.80 12.40 -25.07
C GLN A 173 18.12 11.85 -23.81
N ALA A 174 18.61 12.24 -22.63
CA ALA A 174 18.11 11.74 -21.35
C ALA A 174 16.72 12.27 -21.00
N ILE A 175 16.41 13.53 -21.31
CA ILE A 175 15.18 14.20 -20.87
C ILE A 175 14.28 14.54 -22.07
N GLU A 176 13.03 14.10 -21.98
CA GLU A 176 11.96 14.58 -22.84
C GLU A 176 11.15 15.66 -22.13
N TYR A 177 10.97 16.80 -22.78
CA TYR A 177 10.20 17.92 -22.24
C TYR A 177 8.86 18.09 -22.97
N PHE A 178 7.80 18.37 -22.21
CA PHE A 178 6.43 18.57 -22.70
C PHE A 178 5.97 20.03 -22.63
N GLY A 179 6.82 20.93 -22.12
CA GLY A 179 6.48 22.33 -21.94
C GLY A 179 5.34 22.57 -20.95
N THR A 180 4.64 23.69 -21.11
CA THR A 180 3.48 24.10 -20.29
C THR A 180 2.21 24.03 -21.15
N PRO A 181 1.10 23.44 -20.67
CA PRO A 181 0.84 22.98 -19.29
C PRO A 181 1.37 21.56 -18.97
N GLY A 182 2.16 20.96 -19.85
CA GLY A 182 2.72 19.61 -19.68
C GLY A 182 1.76 18.50 -20.06
N LEU A 183 2.23 17.26 -19.96
CA LEU A 183 1.48 16.03 -20.25
C LEU A 183 0.59 15.67 -19.06
N PRO A 184 -0.74 15.56 -19.21
CA PRO A 184 -1.61 15.16 -18.11
C PRO A 184 -1.52 13.65 -17.90
N LEU A 185 -1.14 13.25 -16.70
CA LEU A 185 -1.12 11.84 -16.34
C LEU A 185 -2.54 11.34 -16.06
N ALA A 186 -2.76 10.04 -16.25
CA ALA A 186 -3.96 9.37 -15.79
C ALA A 186 -4.13 9.53 -14.27
N ILE A 187 -5.36 9.34 -13.77
CA ILE A 187 -5.63 9.39 -12.32
C ILE A 187 -4.84 8.29 -11.63
N LEU A 188 -4.05 8.68 -10.65
CA LEU A 188 -3.42 7.73 -9.72
C LEU A 188 -4.41 7.42 -8.60
N GLY A 189 -4.95 6.20 -8.62
CA GLY A 189 -5.89 5.74 -7.60
C GLY A 189 -5.26 5.72 -6.21
N GLN A 190 -6.02 6.20 -5.22
CA GLN A 190 -5.65 6.04 -3.81
C GLN A 190 -5.86 4.60 -3.36
N PRO A 191 -5.11 4.11 -2.35
CA PRO A 191 -5.42 2.84 -1.70
C PRO A 191 -6.89 2.77 -1.30
N LYS A 192 -7.49 1.58 -1.35
CA LYS A 192 -8.90 1.35 -1.01
C LYS A 192 -9.03 0.46 0.23
N PRO A 193 -8.79 0.96 1.45
CA PRO A 193 -8.83 0.16 2.68
C PRO A 193 -10.14 -0.62 2.90
N GLN A 194 -11.24 -0.18 2.26
CA GLN A 194 -12.53 -0.88 2.32
C GLN A 194 -12.52 -2.22 1.56
N GLN A 195 -11.51 -2.48 0.73
CA GLN A 195 -11.30 -3.76 0.04
C GLN A 195 -10.46 -4.70 0.91
N ALA A 196 -10.99 -5.11 2.08
CA ALA A 196 -10.27 -5.97 3.02
C ALA A 196 -9.74 -7.27 2.37
N ARG A 197 -10.46 -7.81 1.37
CA ARG A 197 -10.05 -8.94 0.52
C ARG A 197 -8.66 -8.80 -0.10
N PHE A 198 -8.17 -7.58 -0.30
CA PHE A 198 -6.87 -7.31 -0.91
C PHE A 198 -5.73 -7.25 0.12
N TYR A 199 -6.05 -6.94 1.37
CA TYR A 199 -5.05 -6.62 2.41
C TYR A 199 -5.04 -7.63 3.57
N VAL A 200 -6.12 -8.38 3.77
CA VAL A 200 -6.24 -9.38 4.83
C VAL A 200 -5.96 -10.76 4.24
N ALA A 201 -5.17 -11.55 4.97
CA ALA A 201 -4.87 -12.94 4.64
C ALA A 201 -5.90 -13.89 5.24
N ALA A 202 -6.12 -15.02 4.59
CA ALA A 202 -6.96 -16.09 5.13
C ALA A 202 -6.39 -16.66 6.45
N SER A 203 -5.06 -16.62 6.59
CA SER A 203 -4.32 -17.20 7.72
C SER A 203 -3.16 -16.32 8.15
N GLN A 204 -2.58 -16.61 9.32
CA GLN A 204 -1.42 -15.89 9.86
C GLN A 204 -0.15 -16.01 9.01
N THR A 205 -0.09 -16.98 8.09
CA THR A 205 1.04 -17.20 7.17
C THR A 205 0.96 -16.34 5.91
N GLY A 206 -0.12 -15.59 5.70
CA GLY A 206 -0.22 -14.60 4.62
C GLY A 206 -0.98 -15.05 3.38
N GLU A 207 -1.60 -16.23 3.40
CA GLU A 207 -2.34 -16.82 2.27
C GLU A 207 -3.47 -15.91 1.77
N ALA A 208 -3.67 -15.90 0.45
CA ALA A 208 -4.77 -15.19 -0.17
C ALA A 208 -6.15 -15.67 0.34
N GLN A 209 -7.10 -14.74 0.40
CA GLN A 209 -8.50 -15.09 0.66
C GLN A 209 -9.18 -15.56 -0.63
N ALA A 210 -10.19 -16.43 -0.48
CA ALA A 210 -11.05 -16.82 -1.58
C ALA A 210 -11.90 -15.64 -2.09
N ASN A 211 -12.38 -15.76 -3.32
CA ASN A 211 -13.44 -14.89 -3.85
C ASN A 211 -14.76 -15.18 -3.13
N GLY A 212 -15.74 -14.29 -3.24
CA GLY A 212 -17.09 -14.52 -2.71
C GLY A 212 -17.28 -14.12 -1.23
N LEU A 213 -16.20 -13.74 -0.53
CA LEU A 213 -16.34 -13.27 0.85
C LEU A 213 -17.07 -11.93 0.90
N THR A 214 -17.94 -11.75 1.88
CA THR A 214 -18.51 -10.43 2.19
C THR A 214 -17.42 -9.47 2.70
N LYS A 215 -17.72 -8.17 2.83
CA LYS A 215 -16.74 -7.21 3.37
C LYS A 215 -16.45 -7.50 4.83
N GLU A 216 -17.49 -7.92 5.54
CA GLU A 216 -17.50 -8.30 6.94
C GLU A 216 -16.63 -9.55 7.14
N ASP A 217 -16.89 -10.60 6.36
CA ASP A 217 -16.14 -11.86 6.45
C ASP A 217 -14.68 -11.69 6.05
N ALA A 218 -14.38 -10.88 5.03
CA ALA A 218 -13.02 -10.60 4.59
C ALA A 218 -12.22 -9.72 5.57
N GLY A 219 -12.90 -9.14 6.57
CA GLY A 219 -12.39 -8.18 7.53
C GLY A 219 -11.37 -8.70 8.53
N TYR A 220 -10.90 -7.80 9.40
CA TYR A 220 -9.91 -8.13 10.43
C TYR A 220 -10.52 -8.98 11.54
N SER A 221 -10.14 -10.26 11.60
CA SER A 221 -10.65 -11.22 12.58
C SER A 221 -9.52 -12.09 13.16
N PRO A 222 -9.67 -12.63 14.38
CA PRO A 222 -8.70 -13.56 14.96
C PRO A 222 -8.40 -14.75 14.02
N GLY A 223 -7.15 -15.19 13.98
CA GLY A 223 -6.70 -16.29 13.11
C GLY A 223 -6.29 -15.89 11.70
N LYS A 224 -6.67 -14.68 11.25
CA LYS A 224 -6.21 -14.11 9.98
C LYS A 224 -4.84 -13.45 10.10
N GLY A 225 -4.28 -13.07 8.96
CA GLY A 225 -3.04 -12.29 8.85
C GLY A 225 -3.22 -11.01 8.05
N LEU A 226 -2.14 -10.23 7.90
CA LEU A 226 -2.07 -9.12 6.95
C LEU A 226 -1.19 -9.47 5.77
N ARG A 227 -1.55 -8.92 4.61
CA ARG A 227 -0.81 -9.05 3.36
C ARG A 227 -0.16 -7.72 3.03
N GLY A 228 1.16 -7.72 2.93
CA GLY A 228 1.92 -6.57 2.46
C GLY A 228 1.82 -6.46 0.94
N ARG A 229 0.83 -5.71 0.42
CA ARG A 229 0.72 -5.43 -1.03
C ARG A 229 1.04 -3.98 -1.33
N LYS A 230 2.33 -3.68 -1.45
CA LYS A 230 2.84 -2.42 -2.03
C LYS A 230 3.94 -2.73 -3.04
N VAL A 231 3.62 -3.56 -4.01
CA VAL A 231 4.51 -3.92 -5.12
C VAL A 231 3.89 -3.39 -6.41
N PHE A 232 4.74 -2.90 -7.31
CA PHE A 232 4.33 -2.44 -8.64
C PHE A 232 5.10 -3.29 -9.64
N PRO A 233 4.47 -4.20 -10.40
CA PRO A 233 5.21 -5.03 -11.33
C PRO A 233 5.89 -4.19 -12.41
N HIS A 234 6.97 -4.71 -12.99
CA HIS A 234 7.45 -4.23 -14.28
C HIS A 234 6.34 -4.42 -15.34
N HIS A 235 6.19 -3.45 -16.24
CA HIS A 235 5.23 -3.54 -17.34
C HIS A 235 5.89 -4.29 -18.49
N ASN A 236 5.81 -5.62 -18.45
CA ASN A 236 6.36 -6.49 -19.48
C ASN A 236 5.54 -6.41 -20.78
N GLY A 237 6.18 -6.65 -21.93
CA GLY A 237 5.50 -6.77 -23.22
C GLY A 237 4.91 -5.48 -23.79
N LEU A 238 5.34 -4.30 -23.33
CA LEU A 238 4.91 -3.04 -23.94
C LEU A 238 5.28 -3.00 -25.43
N PRO A 239 4.37 -2.53 -26.31
CA PRO A 239 4.66 -2.45 -27.75
C PRO A 239 5.79 -1.46 -28.05
N GLU A 240 6.51 -1.70 -29.14
CA GLU A 240 7.54 -0.78 -29.61
C GLU A 240 6.96 0.64 -29.78
N GLY A 241 7.71 1.65 -29.34
CA GLY A 241 7.25 3.04 -29.38
C GLY A 241 6.10 3.37 -28.42
N HIS A 242 5.81 2.53 -27.41
CA HIS A 242 4.77 2.82 -26.39
C HIS A 242 4.92 4.23 -25.78
N TRP A 243 6.16 4.65 -25.54
CA TRP A 243 6.52 5.96 -24.96
C TRP A 243 6.66 7.09 -25.99
N ASN A 244 6.60 6.78 -27.28
CA ASN A 244 6.74 7.77 -28.36
C ASN A 244 5.44 8.56 -28.55
N GLU A 245 5.56 9.78 -29.09
CA GLU A 245 4.45 10.70 -29.34
C GLU A 245 3.56 10.86 -28.09
N ALA A 246 4.16 11.00 -26.91
CA ALA A 246 3.45 10.96 -25.62
C ALA A 246 2.27 11.95 -25.52
N THR A 247 2.35 13.09 -26.21
CA THR A 247 1.33 14.14 -26.22
C THR A 247 0.11 13.79 -27.08
N LYS A 248 0.26 12.95 -28.10
CA LYS A 248 -0.84 12.48 -28.95
C LYS A 248 -1.72 11.54 -28.16
N ASP A 249 -3.02 11.83 -28.12
CA ASP A 249 -3.97 10.97 -27.41
C ASP A 249 -4.19 9.67 -28.18
N ARG A 250 -3.60 8.59 -27.65
CA ARG A 250 -3.79 7.21 -28.13
C ARG A 250 -4.50 6.36 -27.06
N THR A 251 -5.11 6.99 -26.05
CA THR A 251 -5.74 6.27 -24.93
C THR A 251 -6.91 5.42 -25.37
N GLN A 252 -7.58 5.76 -26.47
CA GLN A 252 -8.71 5.01 -27.02
C GLN A 252 -8.31 4.07 -28.18
N GLN A 253 -7.01 3.95 -28.49
CA GLN A 253 -6.50 3.15 -29.61
C GLN A 253 -5.59 2.04 -29.08
N ALA A 254 -6.05 0.79 -29.19
CA ALA A 254 -5.26 -0.35 -28.75
C ALA A 254 -4.11 -0.64 -29.72
N SER A 255 -2.91 -0.89 -29.19
CA SER A 255 -1.77 -1.47 -29.90
C SER A 255 -1.37 -2.76 -29.19
N ASN A 256 -1.52 -3.91 -29.86
CA ASN A 256 -1.31 -5.24 -29.26
C ASN A 256 -2.04 -5.47 -27.93
N ARG A 257 -3.27 -4.93 -27.79
CA ARG A 257 -4.10 -4.90 -26.56
C ARG A 257 -3.68 -3.88 -25.48
N HIS A 258 -2.57 -3.17 -25.67
CA HIS A 258 -2.13 -2.10 -24.77
C HIS A 258 -2.71 -0.75 -25.19
N PHE A 259 -2.99 0.10 -24.19
CA PHE A 259 -3.35 1.50 -24.41
C PHE A 259 -2.28 2.41 -23.83
N GLN A 260 -2.40 3.71 -24.07
CA GLN A 260 -1.54 4.73 -23.47
C GLN A 260 -1.89 4.98 -21.99
N GLU A 261 -1.58 3.99 -21.15
CA GLU A 261 -2.00 3.93 -19.73
C GLU A 261 -1.62 5.16 -18.91
N TYR A 262 -0.46 5.76 -19.21
CA TYR A 262 0.06 6.87 -18.44
C TYR A 262 -0.68 8.18 -18.66
N ARG A 263 -1.44 8.34 -19.75
CA ARG A 263 -2.04 9.60 -20.14
C ARG A 263 -3.51 9.68 -19.70
N ARG A 264 -3.94 10.86 -19.25
CA ARG A 264 -5.37 11.14 -19.06
C ARG A 264 -6.05 11.16 -20.44
N PRO A 265 -7.09 10.35 -20.68
CA PRO A 265 -7.84 10.44 -21.93
C PRO A 265 -8.47 11.81 -22.10
N GLN A 266 -8.62 12.27 -23.35
CA GLN A 266 -9.47 13.40 -23.66
C GLN A 266 -10.93 13.04 -23.45
N LEU A 267 -11.71 14.02 -22.99
CA LEU A 267 -13.17 13.94 -22.92
C LEU A 267 -13.74 14.90 -23.96
N HIS A 268 -14.53 14.38 -24.90
CA HIS A 268 -15.06 15.16 -26.03
C HIS A 268 -13.98 15.95 -26.81
N GLY A 269 -12.82 15.33 -27.01
CA GLY A 269 -11.66 15.93 -27.70
C GLY A 269 -10.92 16.99 -26.88
N GLN A 270 -11.27 17.19 -25.61
CA GLN A 270 -10.65 18.17 -24.73
C GLN A 270 -9.73 17.52 -23.69
N GLU A 271 -8.60 18.18 -23.47
CA GLU A 271 -7.63 17.85 -22.44
C GLU A 271 -8.22 17.99 -21.02
N GLN A 272 -8.06 16.97 -20.19
CA GLN A 272 -8.57 17.01 -18.81
C GLN A 272 -7.44 17.28 -17.80
N ARG A 273 -7.64 18.30 -16.96
CA ARG A 273 -6.75 18.68 -15.85
C ARG A 273 -7.61 19.07 -14.66
N ASP A 274 -7.70 18.18 -13.69
CA ASP A 274 -8.54 18.34 -12.51
C ASP A 274 -7.74 18.02 -11.23
N ASN A 275 -8.41 18.04 -10.08
CA ASN A 275 -7.77 17.76 -8.81
C ASN A 275 -7.42 16.27 -8.59
N GLN A 276 -7.85 15.38 -9.49
CA GLN A 276 -7.63 13.94 -9.45
C GLN A 276 -6.38 13.51 -10.23
N ASN A 277 -5.84 14.38 -11.09
CA ASN A 277 -4.61 14.10 -11.82
C ASN A 277 -3.50 15.15 -11.63
N ARG A 278 -2.36 14.91 -12.29
CA ARG A 278 -1.19 15.78 -12.29
C ARG A 278 -0.63 15.87 -13.70
N SER A 279 -0.15 17.04 -14.09
CA SER A 279 0.61 17.22 -15.32
C SER A 279 2.11 17.21 -15.03
N ILE A 280 2.88 16.55 -15.88
CA ILE A 280 4.34 16.55 -15.82
C ILE A 280 4.91 17.39 -16.97
N GLN A 281 5.99 18.11 -16.69
CA GLN A 281 6.67 18.96 -17.68
C GLN A 281 7.74 18.20 -18.48
N GLY A 282 8.09 16.99 -18.05
CA GLY A 282 9.04 16.13 -18.73
C GLY A 282 9.30 14.84 -17.96
N TRP A 283 10.04 13.93 -18.58
CA TRP A 283 10.49 12.68 -17.97
C TRP A 283 11.88 12.28 -18.43
N VAL A 284 12.45 11.29 -17.75
CA VAL A 284 13.68 10.61 -18.18
C VAL A 284 13.32 9.53 -19.20
N ARG A 285 13.93 9.55 -20.38
CA ARG A 285 13.68 8.57 -21.45
C ARG A 285 14.17 7.17 -21.06
N SER A 286 13.51 6.15 -21.60
CA SER A 286 14.02 4.77 -21.53
C SER A 286 15.41 4.69 -22.16
N GLY A 287 16.29 3.87 -21.57
CA GLY A 287 17.69 3.77 -22.00
C GLY A 287 18.63 4.86 -21.43
N THR A 288 18.14 5.76 -20.57
CA THR A 288 19.01 6.71 -19.88
C THR A 288 19.82 5.99 -18.80
N GLU A 289 21.13 6.23 -18.80
CA GLU A 289 22.08 5.60 -17.88
C GLU A 289 22.63 6.58 -16.85
N PHE A 290 22.80 6.07 -15.63
CA PHE A 290 23.36 6.78 -14.49
C PHE A 290 24.43 5.92 -13.82
N THR A 291 25.42 6.57 -13.24
CA THR A 291 26.47 5.92 -12.44
C THR A 291 26.56 6.57 -11.06
N PHE A 292 26.85 5.76 -10.04
CA PHE A 292 27.05 6.19 -8.66
C PHE A 292 27.76 5.10 -7.85
N ASP A 293 28.41 5.52 -6.77
CA ASP A 293 29.10 4.60 -5.85
C ASP A 293 28.20 4.15 -4.71
N ILE A 294 28.40 2.92 -4.23
CA ILE A 294 27.78 2.40 -3.01
C ILE A 294 28.89 2.04 -2.04
N HIS A 295 28.94 2.73 -0.90
CA HIS A 295 29.88 2.44 0.17
C HIS A 295 29.18 1.64 1.25
N VAL A 296 29.84 0.57 1.71
CA VAL A 296 29.34 -0.29 2.79
C VAL A 296 30.38 -0.40 3.90
N THR A 297 29.93 -0.50 5.15
CA THR A 297 30.81 -0.69 6.31
C THR A 297 30.21 -1.71 7.28
N ASN A 298 31.00 -2.67 7.76
CA ASN A 298 30.59 -3.60 8.83
C ASN A 298 29.26 -4.36 8.57
N LEU A 299 28.95 -4.65 7.31
CA LEU A 299 27.84 -5.54 6.97
C LEU A 299 28.24 -7.00 7.20
N SER A 300 27.34 -7.77 7.79
CA SER A 300 27.50 -9.22 7.84
C SER A 300 27.48 -9.84 6.44
N LYS A 301 27.97 -11.07 6.31
CA LYS A 301 27.95 -11.81 5.03
C LYS A 301 26.55 -11.89 4.43
N VAL A 302 25.53 -12.12 5.27
CA VAL A 302 24.12 -12.23 4.84
C VAL A 302 23.56 -10.88 4.40
N GLU A 303 23.84 -9.80 5.13
CA GLU A 303 23.38 -8.45 4.76
C GLU A 303 24.02 -7.94 3.46
N LEU A 304 25.34 -8.12 3.33
CA LEU A 304 26.06 -7.76 2.12
C LEU A 304 25.64 -8.64 0.94
N GLY A 305 25.45 -9.94 1.17
CA GLY A 305 24.94 -10.88 0.16
C GLY A 305 23.56 -10.49 -0.36
N ALA A 306 22.64 -10.06 0.51
CA ALA A 306 21.31 -9.58 0.12
C ALA A 306 21.40 -8.33 -0.76
N LEU A 307 22.26 -7.37 -0.39
CA LEU A 307 22.48 -6.16 -1.18
C LEU A 307 23.07 -6.50 -2.56
N LEU A 308 24.11 -7.33 -2.60
CA LEU A 308 24.75 -7.74 -3.86
C LEU A 308 23.81 -8.51 -4.78
N TRP A 309 22.93 -9.35 -4.22
CA TRP A 309 21.88 -10.05 -4.96
C TRP A 309 20.90 -9.05 -5.60
N LEU A 310 20.43 -8.04 -4.85
CA LEU A 310 19.56 -6.99 -5.39
C LEU A 310 20.25 -6.14 -6.47
N LEU A 311 21.57 -5.97 -6.40
CA LEU A 311 22.36 -5.23 -7.39
C LEU A 311 22.75 -6.06 -8.62
N SER A 312 22.49 -7.38 -8.59
CA SER A 312 22.91 -8.34 -9.63
C SER A 312 21.75 -9.24 -10.05
N LEU A 313 20.55 -8.67 -10.20
CA LEU A 313 19.37 -9.42 -10.63
C LEU A 313 19.58 -10.01 -12.03
N PRO A 314 18.93 -11.15 -12.36
CA PRO A 314 19.02 -11.73 -13.69
C PRO A 314 18.53 -10.77 -14.78
N GLU A 315 18.84 -11.10 -16.04
CA GLU A 315 18.33 -10.34 -17.19
C GLU A 315 16.79 -10.22 -17.14
N ASN A 316 16.26 -9.13 -17.67
CA ASN A 316 14.83 -8.80 -17.68
C ASN A 316 14.19 -8.60 -16.29
N HIS A 317 14.97 -8.44 -15.22
CA HIS A 317 14.47 -8.07 -13.89
C HIS A 317 14.75 -6.59 -13.60
N TYR A 318 13.71 -5.87 -13.17
CA TYR A 318 13.79 -4.43 -12.94
C TYR A 318 13.33 -4.05 -11.54
N HIS A 319 14.09 -3.16 -10.92
CA HIS A 319 13.64 -2.39 -9.76
C HIS A 319 12.62 -1.34 -10.17
N ARG A 320 11.89 -0.81 -9.18
CA ARG A 320 10.86 0.21 -9.39
C ARG A 320 11.13 1.44 -8.56
N PHE A 321 11.38 2.57 -9.22
CA PHE A 321 11.80 3.83 -8.60
C PHE A 321 10.96 5.03 -9.08
N GLY A 322 10.88 6.10 -8.28
CA GLY A 322 10.17 7.32 -8.66
C GLY A 322 8.64 7.28 -8.59
N GLY A 323 8.00 8.34 -9.13
CA GLY A 323 6.55 8.48 -9.22
C GLY A 323 5.95 7.77 -10.44
N GLY A 324 4.63 7.59 -10.47
CA GLY A 324 3.95 7.02 -11.63
C GLY A 324 4.15 5.51 -11.84
N LYS A 325 4.70 4.77 -10.87
CA LYS A 325 4.89 3.30 -10.96
C LYS A 325 3.64 2.51 -11.40
N PRO A 326 2.40 2.85 -10.97
CA PRO A 326 1.19 2.18 -11.48
C PRO A 326 0.94 2.36 -12.98
N LEU A 327 1.54 3.39 -13.59
CA LEU A 327 1.39 3.75 -15.00
C LEU A 327 2.58 3.25 -15.85
N GLY A 328 3.44 2.40 -15.30
CA GLY A 328 4.60 1.83 -16.01
C GLY A 328 5.92 2.57 -15.80
N PHE A 329 5.92 3.79 -15.28
CA PHE A 329 7.14 4.55 -15.04
C PHE A 329 8.10 3.89 -14.06
N GLY A 330 9.39 4.15 -14.22
CA GLY A 330 10.39 3.89 -13.18
C GLY A 330 10.94 2.47 -13.13
N SER A 331 10.95 1.75 -14.24
CA SER A 331 11.73 0.50 -14.37
C SER A 331 13.22 0.84 -14.44
N VAL A 332 14.01 0.26 -13.55
CA VAL A 332 15.46 0.49 -13.50
C VAL A 332 16.18 -0.84 -13.35
N ARG A 333 17.22 -1.04 -14.14
CA ARG A 333 18.18 -2.13 -13.96
C ARG A 333 19.42 -1.55 -13.29
N LEU A 334 20.02 -2.34 -12.39
CA LEU A 334 21.29 -2.01 -11.77
C LEU A 334 22.33 -3.03 -12.22
N GLU A 335 23.56 -2.56 -12.40
CA GLU A 335 24.69 -3.40 -12.77
C GLU A 335 25.92 -2.95 -11.98
N ILE A 336 26.67 -3.93 -11.46
CA ILE A 336 27.92 -3.67 -10.75
C ILE A 336 29.06 -3.64 -11.77
N ILE A 337 29.75 -2.51 -11.88
CA ILE A 337 31.00 -2.39 -12.63
C ILE A 337 32.09 -3.12 -11.84
N SER A 338 32.33 -4.39 -12.16
CA SER A 338 33.17 -5.29 -11.36
C SER A 338 34.63 -4.81 -11.23
N ALA A 339 35.14 -4.07 -12.23
CA ALA A 339 36.47 -3.47 -12.18
C ALA A 339 36.65 -2.41 -11.07
N ASN A 340 35.55 -1.81 -10.59
CA ASN A 340 35.55 -0.77 -9.56
C ASN A 340 35.13 -1.30 -8.18
N MET A 341 35.01 -2.62 -8.02
CA MET A 341 34.58 -3.22 -6.76
C MET A 341 35.77 -3.35 -5.80
N HIS A 342 35.69 -2.67 -4.65
CA HIS A 342 36.68 -2.73 -3.58
C HIS A 342 36.04 -3.18 -2.27
N LEU A 343 35.55 -4.42 -2.26
CA LEU A 343 34.99 -5.05 -1.07
C LEU A 343 36.03 -5.95 -0.42
N HIS A 344 36.29 -5.76 0.86
CA HIS A 344 37.29 -6.52 1.60
C HIS A 344 36.72 -6.90 2.97
N ASP A 345 37.22 -7.98 3.55
CA ASP A 345 36.78 -8.37 4.89
C ASP A 345 37.46 -7.56 6.00
N GLY A 346 36.84 -7.52 7.17
CA GLY A 346 37.35 -6.77 8.32
C GLY A 346 38.64 -7.35 8.91
N LYS A 347 38.93 -8.64 8.68
CA LYS A 347 40.17 -9.27 9.16
C LYS A 347 41.36 -8.75 8.35
N GLY A 348 41.22 -8.69 7.02
CA GLY A 348 42.23 -8.14 6.12
C GLY A 348 42.48 -6.66 6.39
N TRP A 349 41.44 -5.86 6.61
CA TRP A 349 41.62 -4.46 7.03
C TRP A 349 42.35 -4.33 8.37
N LYS A 350 42.01 -5.18 9.36
CA LYS A 350 42.70 -5.17 10.65
C LYS A 350 44.18 -5.50 10.51
N GLU A 351 44.51 -6.49 9.69
CA GLU A 351 45.88 -6.91 9.41
C GLU A 351 46.68 -5.78 8.71
N PHE A 352 46.12 -5.20 7.64
CA PHE A 352 46.68 -4.05 6.95
C PHE A 352 46.98 -2.89 7.91
N TYR A 353 46.01 -2.47 8.73
CA TYR A 353 46.22 -1.37 9.68
C TYR A 353 47.18 -1.73 10.83
N SER A 354 47.31 -3.01 11.18
CA SER A 354 48.21 -3.44 12.25
C SER A 354 49.66 -3.53 11.82
N THR A 355 49.91 -3.78 10.54
CA THR A 355 51.26 -3.90 9.96
C THR A 355 51.77 -2.58 9.41
N LEU A 356 50.85 -1.71 8.94
CA LEU A 356 51.18 -0.48 8.19
C LEU A 356 52.01 -0.77 6.92
N ASP A 357 52.00 -2.02 6.46
CA ASP A 357 52.64 -2.46 5.22
C ASP A 357 51.71 -2.22 4.01
N ASP A 358 52.27 -2.24 2.80
CA ASP A 358 51.53 -2.12 1.54
C ASP A 358 50.76 -3.41 1.15
N VAL A 359 50.27 -4.17 2.14
CA VAL A 359 49.51 -5.41 1.90
C VAL A 359 48.05 -5.07 1.61
N THR A 360 47.63 -5.19 0.35
CA THR A 360 46.22 -4.99 0.01
C THR A 360 45.38 -6.18 0.52
N PRO A 361 44.32 -5.95 1.33
CA PRO A 361 43.43 -7.03 1.75
C PRO A 361 42.85 -7.80 0.55
N ALA A 362 42.66 -9.10 0.70
CA ALA A 362 42.02 -9.91 -0.34
C ALA A 362 40.62 -9.37 -0.68
N LEU A 363 40.30 -9.38 -1.97
CA LEU A 363 38.97 -8.99 -2.44
C LEU A 363 37.94 -10.02 -1.99
N ALA A 364 36.79 -9.55 -1.52
CA ALA A 364 35.70 -10.41 -1.08
C ALA A 364 35.09 -11.16 -2.27
N ASP A 365 34.82 -12.45 -2.08
CA ASP A 365 34.12 -13.27 -3.06
C ASP A 365 32.62 -12.92 -3.08
N ARG A 366 32.23 -12.17 -4.13
CA ARG A 366 30.83 -11.77 -4.36
C ARG A 366 29.90 -12.97 -4.45
N HIS A 367 30.30 -14.04 -5.12
CA HIS A 367 29.45 -15.21 -5.31
C HIS A 367 29.22 -15.92 -3.97
N ALA A 368 30.28 -16.12 -3.18
CA ALA A 368 30.15 -16.70 -1.85
C ALA A 368 29.25 -15.86 -0.91
N LEU A 369 29.31 -14.53 -1.00
CA LEU A 369 28.45 -13.63 -0.23
C LEU A 369 26.98 -13.77 -0.62
N VAL A 370 26.67 -13.77 -1.92
CA VAL A 370 25.30 -13.98 -2.42
C VAL A 370 24.79 -15.36 -2.01
N GLN A 371 25.61 -16.41 -2.15
CA GLN A 371 25.25 -17.75 -1.70
C GLN A 371 24.97 -17.83 -0.20
N ALA A 372 25.74 -17.12 0.64
CA ALA A 372 25.50 -17.07 2.08
C ALA A 372 24.13 -16.45 2.41
N TYR A 373 23.70 -15.43 1.66
CA TYR A 373 22.36 -14.87 1.78
C TYR A 373 21.28 -15.86 1.32
N GLN A 374 21.46 -16.46 0.15
CA GLN A 374 20.51 -17.42 -0.41
C GLN A 374 20.29 -18.62 0.52
N GLU A 375 21.37 -19.16 1.07
CA GLU A 375 21.33 -20.27 2.02
C GLU A 375 20.66 -19.87 3.34
N ALA A 376 20.97 -18.69 3.88
CA ALA A 376 20.31 -18.18 5.09
C ALA A 376 18.79 -18.05 4.90
N VAL A 377 18.34 -17.56 3.74
CA VAL A 377 16.92 -17.49 3.40
C VAL A 377 16.32 -18.89 3.26
N ARG A 378 16.99 -19.79 2.55
CA ARG A 378 16.53 -21.18 2.34
C ARG A 378 16.34 -21.92 3.66
N LEU A 379 17.34 -21.88 4.55
CA LEU A 379 17.29 -22.54 5.85
C LEU A 379 16.21 -21.95 6.77
N SER A 380 15.95 -20.64 6.66
CA SER A 380 15.00 -19.95 7.54
C SER A 380 13.56 -20.06 7.06
N TYR A 381 13.32 -20.14 5.75
CA TYR A 381 11.98 -19.99 5.15
C TYR A 381 11.59 -21.09 4.15
N GLY A 382 12.55 -21.70 3.46
CA GLY A 382 12.30 -22.55 2.30
C GLY A 382 12.26 -24.04 2.62
N LYS A 383 11.39 -24.50 3.53
CA LYS A 383 11.24 -25.92 3.96
C LYS A 383 11.49 -26.91 2.79
N SER A 384 12.75 -27.33 2.62
CA SER A 384 13.26 -28.22 1.55
C SER A 384 13.12 -27.75 0.08
N THR A 385 13.05 -26.44 -0.22
CA THR A 385 12.98 -25.86 -1.57
C THR A 385 14.24 -25.08 -1.98
N SER A 386 14.38 -24.67 -3.26
CA SER A 386 15.46 -23.77 -3.70
C SER A 386 15.21 -22.33 -3.23
N PHE A 387 16.23 -21.46 -3.30
CA PHE A 387 16.12 -20.05 -2.91
C PHE A 387 15.02 -19.32 -3.69
N GLU A 388 14.96 -19.53 -5.00
CA GLU A 388 14.01 -18.89 -5.92
C GLU A 388 12.57 -19.30 -5.63
N GLN A 389 12.36 -20.48 -5.04
CA GLN A 389 11.06 -21.03 -4.68
C GLN A 389 10.58 -20.59 -3.30
N VAL A 390 11.39 -19.85 -2.53
CA VAL A 390 10.90 -19.24 -1.29
C VAL A 390 9.86 -18.18 -1.66
N SER A 391 8.65 -18.29 -1.12
CA SER A 391 7.46 -17.54 -1.59
C SER A 391 7.69 -16.04 -1.80
N PHE A 392 8.35 -15.33 -0.87
CA PHE A 392 8.61 -13.90 -1.02
C PHE A 392 9.71 -13.58 -2.06
N ILE A 393 10.64 -14.51 -2.30
CA ILE A 393 11.65 -14.43 -3.36
C ILE A 393 10.98 -14.66 -4.72
N ALA A 394 10.18 -15.73 -4.86
CA ALA A 394 9.42 -16.03 -6.08
C ALA A 394 8.49 -14.85 -6.45
N ALA A 395 7.77 -14.32 -5.47
CA ALA A 395 6.95 -13.13 -5.63
C ALA A 395 7.75 -11.91 -6.07
N TRP A 396 8.92 -11.65 -5.47
CA TRP A 396 9.78 -10.55 -5.87
C TRP A 396 10.27 -10.69 -7.31
N LEU A 397 10.81 -11.85 -7.68
CA LEU A 397 11.33 -12.13 -9.02
C LEU A 397 10.24 -11.92 -10.07
N LYS A 398 9.05 -12.49 -9.86
CA LYS A 398 7.90 -12.31 -10.74
C LYS A 398 7.50 -10.84 -10.89
N MET A 399 7.51 -10.07 -9.81
CA MET A 399 7.17 -8.64 -9.89
C MET A 399 8.27 -7.82 -10.56
N ALA A 400 9.53 -8.21 -10.41
CA ALA A 400 10.67 -7.56 -11.07
C ALA A 400 10.67 -7.81 -12.59
N THR A 401 10.20 -8.97 -13.06
CA THR A 401 10.01 -9.25 -14.50
C THR A 401 8.69 -8.73 -15.04
N GLY A 402 7.68 -8.57 -14.17
CA GLY A 402 6.29 -8.42 -14.61
C GLY A 402 5.67 -9.77 -14.98
N HIS A 403 4.39 -9.74 -15.36
CA HIS A 403 3.65 -10.94 -15.72
C HIS A 403 4.09 -11.48 -17.09
N ALA A 404 4.17 -12.80 -17.22
CA ALA A 404 4.56 -13.49 -18.47
C ALA A 404 3.37 -13.80 -19.39
N ASP A 405 2.16 -13.38 -19.01
CA ASP A 405 0.90 -13.69 -19.68
C ASP A 405 0.61 -12.80 -20.91
N THR A 406 1.52 -11.88 -21.24
CA THR A 406 1.38 -10.89 -22.33
C THR A 406 0.17 -9.95 -22.18
N LEU A 407 -0.45 -9.90 -20.99
CA LEU A 407 -1.56 -9.01 -20.71
C LEU A 407 -1.06 -7.61 -20.31
N PRO A 408 -1.79 -6.56 -20.67
CA PRO A 408 -1.42 -5.20 -20.28
C PRO A 408 -1.58 -4.99 -18.77
N THR A 409 -0.55 -4.44 -18.13
CA THR A 409 -0.64 -3.97 -16.73
C THR A 409 -1.34 -2.61 -16.67
N HIS A 410 -2.50 -2.56 -16.03
CA HIS A 410 -3.28 -1.33 -15.83
C HIS A 410 -4.15 -1.39 -14.57
N TYR A 411 -4.73 -0.24 -14.18
CA TYR A 411 -5.77 -0.21 -13.12
C TYR A 411 -7.01 -1.00 -13.54
N PRO A 412 -7.74 -1.64 -12.61
CA PRO A 412 -8.95 -2.42 -12.94
C PRO A 412 -9.99 -1.60 -13.70
N ARG A 413 -10.69 -2.21 -14.66
CA ARG A 413 -11.67 -1.54 -15.53
C ARG A 413 -12.99 -2.29 -15.62
N ALA A 414 -14.07 -1.53 -15.63
CA ALA A 414 -15.38 -2.05 -15.97
C ALA A 414 -15.68 -1.82 -17.47
N ARG A 415 -16.12 -2.87 -18.16
CA ARG A 415 -16.57 -2.85 -19.56
C ARG A 415 -17.92 -2.17 -19.66
N GLN A 416 -18.02 -1.13 -20.49
CA GLN A 416 -19.29 -0.43 -20.71
C GLN A 416 -20.18 -1.20 -21.68
N GLN A 417 -21.49 -0.92 -21.62
CA GLN A 417 -22.46 -1.56 -22.51
C GLN A 417 -22.08 -1.33 -23.99
N GLY A 418 -22.08 -2.40 -24.78
CA GLY A 418 -21.72 -2.35 -26.20
C GLY A 418 -20.21 -2.36 -26.50
N GLN A 419 -19.33 -2.38 -25.50
CA GLN A 419 -17.88 -2.48 -25.72
C GLN A 419 -17.42 -3.94 -25.93
N GLY A 420 -16.96 -4.26 -27.15
CA GLY A 420 -16.23 -5.50 -27.46
C GLY A 420 -14.71 -5.34 -27.32
N GLY A 421 -13.99 -6.46 -27.16
CA GLY A 421 -12.51 -6.47 -27.22
C GLY A 421 -11.80 -5.86 -25.98
N PRO A 422 -10.57 -5.32 -26.17
CA PRO A 422 -9.82 -4.64 -25.11
C PRO A 422 -10.56 -3.41 -24.58
N VAL A 423 -10.63 -3.25 -23.26
CA VAL A 423 -11.35 -2.15 -22.60
C VAL A 423 -10.40 -0.97 -22.42
N PRO A 424 -10.61 0.21 -23.03
CA PRO A 424 -9.74 1.38 -22.87
C PRO A 424 -9.89 2.04 -21.49
N PRO A 425 -8.96 2.92 -21.06
CA PRO A 425 -9.18 3.78 -19.92
C PRO A 425 -10.41 4.66 -20.14
N HIS A 426 -11.32 4.69 -19.17
CA HIS A 426 -12.56 5.45 -19.26
C HIS A 426 -12.27 6.96 -19.34
N PRO A 427 -12.78 7.70 -20.34
CA PRO A 427 -12.52 9.13 -20.48
C PRO A 427 -12.85 9.97 -19.25
N GLU A 428 -13.99 9.72 -18.62
CA GLU A 428 -14.39 10.42 -17.39
C GLU A 428 -13.60 9.97 -16.12
N GLY A 429 -12.70 8.99 -16.22
CA GLY A 429 -11.91 8.51 -15.08
C GLY A 429 -12.67 7.58 -14.13
N LEU A 430 -13.70 6.87 -14.62
CA LEU A 430 -14.60 6.02 -13.82
C LEU A 430 -14.01 4.63 -13.49
N ALA A 431 -12.71 4.54 -13.21
CA ALA A 431 -12.08 3.26 -12.83
C ALA A 431 -12.66 2.66 -11.53
N TYR A 432 -13.37 3.46 -10.72
CA TYR A 432 -14.03 2.99 -9.50
C TYR A 432 -15.20 2.03 -9.80
N GLU A 433 -15.77 2.05 -11.01
CA GLU A 433 -16.89 1.20 -11.39
C GLU A 433 -16.54 -0.28 -11.35
N TRP A 434 -15.27 -0.63 -11.56
CA TRP A 434 -14.81 -2.01 -11.37
C TRP A 434 -15.08 -2.49 -9.94
N PHE A 435 -14.82 -1.65 -8.93
CA PHE A 435 -15.07 -2.00 -7.54
C PHE A 435 -16.57 -2.09 -7.24
N VAL A 436 -17.38 -1.23 -7.86
CA VAL A 436 -18.85 -1.29 -7.76
C VAL A 436 -19.38 -2.59 -8.37
N ALA A 437 -18.85 -2.97 -9.53
CA ALA A 437 -19.19 -4.24 -10.18
C ALA A 437 -18.75 -5.44 -9.33
N ASN A 438 -17.55 -5.38 -8.73
CA ASN A 438 -17.00 -6.45 -7.91
C ASN A 438 -17.78 -6.69 -6.61
N ASP A 439 -18.20 -5.60 -5.93
CA ASP A 439 -18.90 -5.65 -4.64
C ASP A 439 -20.42 -5.77 -4.76
N ARG A 440 -20.95 -5.87 -5.98
CA ARG A 440 -22.38 -5.87 -6.23
C ARG A 440 -23.08 -7.04 -5.52
N THR A 441 -24.25 -6.80 -4.93
CA THR A 441 -25.06 -7.82 -4.25
C THR A 441 -26.40 -8.05 -4.97
N GLY A 442 -27.12 -9.12 -4.61
CA GLY A 442 -28.43 -9.48 -5.18
C GLY A 442 -28.37 -10.45 -6.36
N HIS A 443 -29.44 -10.55 -7.16
CA HIS A 443 -29.62 -11.57 -8.21
C HIS A 443 -28.54 -11.60 -9.31
N LYS A 444 -27.78 -10.51 -9.49
CA LYS A 444 -26.59 -10.46 -10.36
C LYS A 444 -25.43 -9.91 -9.54
N SER A 445 -25.05 -10.65 -8.50
CA SER A 445 -23.94 -10.31 -7.61
C SER A 445 -22.61 -10.28 -8.36
N GLY A 446 -21.73 -9.40 -7.92
CA GLY A 446 -20.35 -9.37 -8.36
C GLY A 446 -19.58 -10.58 -7.84
N PRO A 447 -18.43 -10.89 -8.44
CA PRO A 447 -17.60 -12.03 -8.04
C PRO A 447 -16.89 -11.84 -6.70
N GLN A 448 -16.89 -10.62 -6.13
CA GLN A 448 -16.23 -10.31 -4.85
C GLN A 448 -14.78 -10.82 -4.84
N VAL A 449 -14.07 -10.49 -5.91
CA VAL A 449 -12.70 -10.93 -6.19
C VAL A 449 -11.78 -10.50 -5.05
N SER A 450 -10.95 -11.45 -4.65
CA SER A 450 -9.80 -11.28 -3.78
C SER A 450 -8.53 -11.28 -4.63
N LEU A 451 -7.44 -10.73 -4.10
CA LEU A 451 -6.16 -10.83 -4.80
C LEU A 451 -5.51 -12.20 -4.53
N PRO A 452 -5.09 -12.97 -5.55
CA PRO A 452 -4.36 -14.24 -5.38
C PRO A 452 -3.01 -14.01 -4.70
N ASP A 453 -2.18 -15.00 -4.42
CA ASP A 453 -0.80 -14.75 -3.98
C ASP A 453 0.07 -14.19 -5.10
N LEU A 454 1.08 -13.36 -4.77
CA LEU A 454 1.85 -12.63 -5.79
C LEU A 454 2.48 -13.58 -6.82
N GLU A 455 3.02 -14.70 -6.34
CA GLU A 455 3.57 -15.79 -7.17
C GLU A 455 2.53 -16.37 -8.15
N ALA A 456 1.26 -16.44 -7.73
CA ALA A 456 0.13 -16.94 -8.53
C ALA A 456 -0.71 -15.82 -9.18
N ASP A 457 -0.29 -14.55 -9.09
CA ASP A 457 -1.06 -13.41 -9.59
C ASP A 457 -1.14 -13.39 -11.13
N THR A 458 -2.36 -13.55 -11.65
CA THR A 458 -2.70 -13.51 -13.08
C THR A 458 -3.51 -12.26 -13.44
N GLY A 459 -3.49 -11.24 -12.58
CA GLY A 459 -4.27 -10.03 -12.78
C GLY A 459 -5.73 -10.16 -12.34
N LEU A 460 -6.45 -9.03 -12.43
CA LEU A 460 -7.86 -8.93 -12.08
C LEU A 460 -8.73 -9.08 -13.35
N PRO A 461 -9.91 -9.72 -13.23
CA PRO A 461 -10.80 -9.88 -14.38
C PRO A 461 -11.37 -8.53 -14.82
N MET A 462 -11.70 -8.41 -16.10
CA MET A 462 -12.58 -7.35 -16.58
C MET A 462 -14.01 -7.68 -16.14
N LEU A 463 -14.71 -6.71 -15.55
CA LEU A 463 -16.09 -6.86 -15.11
C LEU A 463 -17.01 -5.98 -15.96
N ASP A 464 -18.28 -6.33 -16.08
CA ASP A 464 -19.23 -5.46 -16.78
C ASP A 464 -19.74 -4.34 -15.87
N ALA A 465 -19.57 -3.10 -16.35
CA ALA A 465 -20.30 -1.94 -15.86
C ALA A 465 -21.80 -2.18 -16.08
N ARG A 466 -22.63 -1.53 -15.26
CA ARG A 466 -24.07 -1.71 -15.31
C ARG A 466 -24.74 -0.57 -16.03
#